data_AF-A0A661AJ19-F1
#
_entry.id   AF-A0A661AJ19-F1
#
_cell.length_a   1.000
_cell.length_b   1.000
_cell.length_c   1.000
_cell.angle_alpha   90.00
_cell.angle_beta   90.00
_cell.angle_gamma   90.00
#
_symmetry.space_group_name_H-M   'P 1'
#
loop_
_entity.id
_entity.type
_entity.pdbx_description
1 polymer ?
#
loop_
_entity_poly.entity_id
_entity_poly.type
_entity_poly.pdbx_seq_one_letter_code
_entity_poly.pdbx_strand_id
1 'polypeptide(L)'
;MNAFIMLIFYGGLGFLGLIFLQKIGFAEIWDPKVSNKERFLFPMEAGLCIGLFFVLSDKIFSRFNSIGMLPHPPFPTSLVVSAIAGIGEEIVFRLFFIPFWVWLISYLLLKKRWMNPVFWIVSIFSSFIFAMGHLLSIMMLYGFKTISEVPALLMVEVLLLNGVLSIVCAYHLRKYGFLASVGVHFWTDIVWHVIWGILYF
;
A
#
# COMPACT_ATOMS: atom_id res chain seq x y z
N MET A 1 17.54 3.29 12.00
CA MET A 1 18.17 2.42 10.98
C MET A 1 19.17 3.26 10.18
N ASN A 2 20.35 2.73 9.82
CA ASN A 2 21.34 3.46 9.02
C ASN A 2 20.87 3.59 7.56
N ALA A 3 21.08 4.75 6.92
CA ALA A 3 20.73 5.00 5.52
C ALA A 3 21.32 3.95 4.56
N PHE A 4 22.52 3.45 4.84
CA PHE A 4 23.14 2.37 4.07
C PHE A 4 22.32 1.07 4.11
N ILE A 5 21.78 0.72 5.29
CA ILE A 5 20.94 -0.47 5.46
C ILE A 5 19.62 -0.31 4.70
N MET A 6 19.02 0.89 4.75
CA MET A 6 17.80 1.19 3.99
C MET A 6 18.02 1.02 2.49
N LEU A 7 19.14 1.54 1.96
CA LEU A 7 19.48 1.41 0.55
C LEU A 7 19.63 -0.04 0.14
N ILE A 8 20.36 -0.85 0.91
CA ILE A 8 20.52 -2.28 0.63
C ILE A 8 19.17 -3.00 0.68
N PHE A 9 18.36 -2.72 1.69
CA PHE A 9 17.09 -3.40 1.89
C PHE A 9 16.08 -3.05 0.77
N TYR A 10 15.73 -1.77 0.62
CA TYR A 10 14.75 -1.35 -0.38
C TYR A 10 15.29 -1.51 -1.80
N GLY A 11 16.57 -1.23 -2.04
CA GLY A 11 17.22 -1.43 -3.35
C GLY A 11 17.30 -2.91 -3.72
N GLY A 12 17.66 -3.79 -2.79
CA GLY A 12 17.70 -5.23 -2.99
C GLY A 12 16.31 -5.82 -3.26
N LEU A 13 15.31 -5.46 -2.44
CA LEU A 13 13.93 -5.89 -2.66
C LEU A 13 13.37 -5.36 -3.98
N GLY A 14 13.62 -4.09 -4.30
CA GLY A 14 13.18 -3.50 -5.56
C GLY A 14 13.81 -4.19 -6.77
N PHE A 15 15.12 -4.46 -6.74
CA PHE A 15 15.81 -5.17 -7.81
C PHE A 15 15.29 -6.60 -8.01
N LEU A 16 15.17 -7.37 -6.92
CA LEU A 16 14.61 -8.72 -6.98
C LEU A 16 13.15 -8.70 -7.44
N GLY A 17 12.37 -7.73 -6.96
CA GLY A 17 10.99 -7.55 -7.35
C GLY A 17 10.82 -7.30 -8.85
N LEU A 18 11.66 -6.45 -9.46
CA LEU A 18 11.69 -6.23 -10.91
C LEU A 18 11.97 -7.52 -11.69
N ILE A 19 12.92 -8.34 -11.21
CA ILE A 19 13.20 -9.65 -11.82
C ILE A 19 11.96 -10.56 -11.78
N PHE A 20 11.27 -10.64 -10.63
CA PHE A 20 10.08 -11.48 -10.51
C PHE A 20 8.91 -10.96 -11.34
N LEU A 21 8.69 -9.63 -11.35
CA LEU A 21 7.69 -8.94 -12.14
C LEU A 21 7.82 -9.29 -13.63
N GLN A 22 9.03 -9.22 -14.18
CA GLN A 22 9.34 -9.62 -15.56
C GLN A 22 9.07 -11.12 -15.79
N LYS A 23 9.49 -11.99 -14.86
CA LYS A 23 9.28 -13.45 -14.98
C LYS A 23 7.81 -13.84 -15.03
N ILE A 24 6.95 -13.16 -14.28
CA ILE A 24 5.50 -13.42 -14.28
C ILE A 24 4.76 -12.69 -15.42
N GLY A 25 5.47 -11.89 -16.23
CA GLY A 25 4.94 -11.22 -17.42
C GLY A 25 4.11 -9.98 -17.12
N PHE A 26 4.35 -9.31 -15.99
CA PHE A 26 3.70 -8.05 -15.65
C PHE A 26 4.46 -6.86 -16.28
N ALA A 27 3.75 -5.74 -16.46
CA ALA A 27 4.32 -4.56 -17.09
C ALA A 27 5.46 -3.97 -16.26
N GLU A 28 6.59 -3.70 -16.91
CA GLU A 28 7.73 -3.01 -16.34
C GLU A 28 7.42 -1.52 -16.07
N ILE A 29 8.28 -0.84 -15.31
CA ILE A 29 8.08 0.57 -14.90
C ILE A 29 7.77 1.48 -16.11
N TRP A 30 8.55 1.31 -17.17
CA TRP A 30 8.44 2.09 -18.42
C TRP A 30 8.00 1.24 -19.61
N ASP A 31 7.15 0.24 -19.38
CA ASP A 31 6.62 -0.58 -20.47
C ASP A 31 5.91 0.30 -21.53
N PRO A 32 6.33 0.26 -22.81
CA PRO A 32 5.73 1.08 -23.86
C PRO A 32 4.28 0.70 -24.18
N LYS A 33 3.81 -0.46 -23.73
CA LYS A 33 2.41 -0.90 -23.88
C LYS A 33 1.47 -0.22 -22.89
N VAL A 34 2.00 0.35 -21.81
CA VAL A 34 1.22 1.10 -20.82
C VAL A 34 1.25 2.58 -21.17
N SER A 35 0.07 3.14 -21.48
CA SER A 35 -0.09 4.54 -21.81
C SER A 35 0.15 5.45 -20.59
N ASN A 36 0.44 6.73 -20.81
CA ASN A 36 0.59 7.68 -19.71
C ASN A 36 -0.69 7.89 -18.89
N LYS A 37 -1.87 7.67 -19.49
CA LYS A 37 -3.14 7.71 -18.74
C LYS A 37 -3.22 6.56 -17.74
N GLU A 38 -2.84 5.37 -18.16
CA GLU A 38 -2.80 4.17 -17.31
C GLU A 38 -1.71 4.24 -16.24
N ARG A 39 -0.59 4.87 -16.56
CA ARG A 39 0.54 5.04 -15.65
C ARG A 39 0.33 6.13 -14.59
N PHE A 40 -0.40 7.20 -14.92
CA PHE A 40 -0.49 8.38 -14.05
C PHE A 40 -1.92 8.83 -13.77
N LEU A 41 -2.77 8.94 -14.79
CA LEU A 41 -4.13 9.49 -14.63
C LEU A 41 -5.06 8.54 -13.87
N PHE A 42 -5.18 7.27 -14.30
CA PHE A 42 -6.05 6.30 -13.62
C PHE A 42 -5.60 6.01 -12.17
N PRO A 43 -4.30 5.87 -11.88
CA PRO A 43 -3.81 5.79 -10.50
C PRO A 43 -4.16 7.01 -9.66
N MET A 44 -4.06 8.22 -10.23
CA MET A 44 -4.45 9.44 -9.55
C MET A 44 -5.95 9.43 -9.24
N GLU A 45 -6.82 9.15 -10.21
CA GLU A 45 -8.27 9.06 -10.01
C GLU A 45 -8.62 8.04 -8.92
N ALA A 46 -8.04 6.84 -8.98
CA ALA A 46 -8.24 5.81 -7.96
C ALA A 46 -7.73 6.28 -6.59
N GLY A 47 -6.54 6.87 -6.50
CA GLY A 47 -5.98 7.38 -5.26
C GLY A 47 -6.82 8.50 -4.64
N LEU A 48 -7.31 9.44 -5.45
CA LEU A 48 -8.21 10.49 -4.99
C LEU A 48 -9.51 9.91 -4.39
N CYS A 49 -10.10 8.92 -5.07
CA CYS A 49 -11.30 8.23 -4.58
C CYS A 49 -11.04 7.48 -3.26
N ILE A 50 -9.93 6.76 -3.15
CA ILE A 50 -9.57 6.02 -1.93
C ILE A 50 -9.20 6.99 -0.79
N GLY A 51 -8.51 8.09 -1.08
CA GLY A 51 -8.22 9.11 -0.08
C GLY A 51 -9.48 9.78 0.47
N LEU A 52 -10.47 10.08 -0.38
CA LEU A 52 -11.78 10.54 0.10
C LEU A 52 -12.49 9.48 0.93
N PHE A 53 -12.40 8.21 0.54
CA PHE A 53 -12.91 7.10 1.33
C PHE A 53 -12.24 7.01 2.71
N PHE A 54 -10.92 7.24 2.81
CA PHE A 54 -10.20 7.29 4.09
C PHE A 54 -10.74 8.42 4.98
N VAL A 55 -10.83 9.64 4.43
CA VAL A 55 -11.37 10.81 5.14
C VAL A 55 -12.76 10.56 5.70
N LEU A 56 -13.67 10.03 4.87
CA LEU A 56 -15.05 9.79 5.29
C LEU A 56 -15.13 8.67 6.34
N SER A 57 -14.37 7.61 6.15
CA SER A 57 -14.34 6.48 7.08
C SER A 57 -13.81 6.92 8.44
N ASP A 58 -12.66 7.58 8.52
CA ASP A 58 -12.09 8.04 9.78
C ASP A 58 -13.01 9.01 10.51
N LYS A 59 -13.65 9.94 9.78
CA LYS A 59 -14.65 10.84 10.38
C LYS A 59 -15.89 10.12 10.94
N ILE A 60 -16.25 8.96 10.40
CA ILE A 60 -17.34 8.12 10.91
C ILE A 60 -16.86 7.31 12.12
N PHE A 61 -15.74 6.61 11.99
CA PHE A 61 -15.20 5.73 13.03
C PHE A 61 -14.72 6.49 14.27
N SER A 62 -14.12 7.67 14.11
CA SER A 62 -13.67 8.54 15.20
C SER A 62 -14.77 8.91 16.21
N ARG A 63 -16.04 8.85 15.82
CA ARG A 63 -17.19 9.05 16.73
C ARG A 63 -17.39 7.90 17.71
N PHE A 64 -16.82 6.74 17.42
CA PHE A 64 -17.09 5.48 18.11
C PHE A 64 -15.82 4.73 18.52
N ASN A 65 -14.65 5.03 17.95
CA ASN A 65 -13.41 4.28 18.14
C ASN A 65 -12.65 4.61 19.45
N SER A 66 -13.23 5.44 20.32
CA SER A 66 -12.70 5.90 21.64
C SER A 66 -11.39 6.71 21.63
N ILE A 67 -10.72 6.82 20.49
CA ILE A 67 -9.43 7.53 20.33
C ILE A 67 -9.61 8.84 19.57
N GLY A 68 -10.64 8.94 18.73
CA GLY A 68 -10.88 10.08 17.85
C GLY A 68 -10.29 9.85 16.46
N MET A 69 -10.00 10.94 15.77
CA MET A 69 -9.47 10.89 14.40
C MET A 69 -8.00 10.43 14.42
N LEU A 70 -7.61 9.66 13.40
CA LEU A 70 -6.24 9.20 13.24
C LEU A 70 -5.27 10.39 13.05
N PRO A 71 -4.03 10.30 13.56
CA PRO A 71 -3.08 11.41 13.51
C PRO A 71 -2.42 11.53 12.13
N HIS A 72 -2.09 12.77 11.76
CA HIS A 72 -1.45 13.09 10.48
C HIS A 72 -0.07 13.72 10.70
N PRO A 73 0.93 13.43 9.84
CA PRO A 73 2.19 14.16 9.85
C PRO A 73 1.95 15.66 9.60
N PRO A 74 2.70 16.57 10.25
CA PRO A 74 2.52 18.00 10.02
C PRO A 74 2.97 18.40 8.62
N PHE A 75 2.33 19.43 8.06
CA PHE A 75 2.80 20.07 6.83
C PHE A 75 4.06 20.92 7.10
N PRO A 76 5.08 20.95 6.22
CA PRO A 76 5.15 20.31 4.89
C PRO A 76 5.71 18.88 4.88
N THR A 77 6.10 18.34 6.03
CA THR A 77 6.67 16.99 6.14
C THR A 77 5.74 15.90 5.61
N SER A 78 4.42 16.07 5.70
CA SER A 78 3.44 15.15 5.13
C SER A 78 3.65 14.89 3.63
N LEU A 79 4.04 15.88 2.82
CA LEU A 79 4.33 15.67 1.39
C LEU A 79 5.45 14.66 1.15
N VAL A 80 6.53 14.80 1.90
CA VAL A 80 7.72 13.94 1.78
C VAL A 80 7.41 12.55 2.32
N VAL A 81 6.69 12.46 3.43
CA VAL A 81 6.26 11.19 4.01
C VAL A 81 5.34 10.43 3.07
N SER A 82 4.37 11.09 2.42
CA SER A 82 3.48 10.48 1.43
C SER A 82 4.25 9.91 0.23
N ALA A 83 5.26 10.64 -0.27
CA ALA A 83 6.11 10.15 -1.36
C ALA A 83 6.95 8.93 -0.94
N ILE A 84 7.56 9.00 0.24
CA ILE A 84 8.42 7.92 0.75
C ILE A 84 7.59 6.68 1.09
N ALA A 85 6.43 6.83 1.73
CA ALA A 85 5.52 5.73 2.07
C ALA A 85 4.97 5.09 0.78
N GLY A 86 4.40 5.90 -0.12
CA GLY A 86 3.85 5.43 -1.38
C GLY A 86 4.86 4.72 -2.29
N ILE A 87 6.17 5.02 -2.20
CA ILE A 87 7.20 4.26 -2.92
C ILE A 87 7.68 3.07 -2.10
N GLY A 88 8.09 3.30 -0.85
CA GLY A 88 8.74 2.31 0.00
C GLY A 88 7.84 1.12 0.30
N GLU A 89 6.60 1.38 0.71
CA GLU A 89 5.66 0.31 1.03
C GLU A 89 5.28 -0.50 -0.21
N GLU A 90 5.13 0.17 -1.36
CA GLU A 90 4.87 -0.51 -2.63
C GLU A 90 6.06 -1.35 -3.09
N ILE A 91 7.31 -0.93 -2.85
CA ILE A 91 8.49 -1.78 -3.11
C ILE A 91 8.37 -3.09 -2.34
N VAL A 92 8.05 -3.03 -1.05
CA VAL A 92 7.98 -4.22 -0.20
C VAL A 92 6.81 -5.11 -0.60
N PHE A 93 5.60 -4.56 -0.70
CA PHE A 93 4.39 -5.36 -0.85
C PHE A 93 4.02 -5.67 -2.31
N ARG A 94 4.20 -4.71 -3.23
CA ARG A 94 3.68 -4.82 -4.61
C ARG A 94 4.78 -5.15 -5.61
N LEU A 95 5.99 -4.62 -5.44
CA LEU A 95 7.10 -4.97 -6.32
C LEU A 95 7.75 -6.29 -5.92
N PHE A 96 7.97 -6.52 -4.62
CA PHE A 96 8.62 -7.72 -4.13
C PHE A 96 7.63 -8.81 -3.69
N PHE A 97 6.87 -8.59 -2.62
CA PHE A 97 6.10 -9.66 -1.96
C PHE A 97 5.14 -10.37 -2.91
N ILE A 98 4.23 -9.63 -3.57
CA ILE A 98 3.26 -10.24 -4.49
C ILE A 98 3.95 -10.96 -5.66
N PRO A 99 4.84 -10.32 -6.45
CA PRO A 99 5.51 -11.00 -7.56
C PRO A 99 6.36 -12.19 -7.13
N PHE A 100 7.07 -12.11 -5.99
CA PHE A 100 7.85 -13.23 -5.45
C PHE A 100 6.97 -14.45 -5.19
N TRP A 101 5.86 -14.29 -4.45
CA TRP A 101 4.99 -15.42 -4.10
C TRP A 101 4.22 -15.95 -5.30
N VAL A 102 3.81 -15.09 -6.22
CA VAL A 102 3.17 -15.50 -7.47
C VAL A 102 4.15 -16.26 -8.35
N TRP A 103 5.39 -15.79 -8.48
CA TRP A 103 6.45 -16.50 -9.16
C TRP A 103 6.73 -17.86 -8.50
N LEU A 104 6.94 -17.90 -7.20
CA LEU A 104 7.24 -19.13 -6.47
C LEU A 104 6.13 -20.16 -6.63
N ILE A 105 4.88 -19.77 -6.36
CA ILE A 105 3.76 -20.71 -6.37
C ILE A 105 3.35 -21.04 -7.80
N SER A 106 2.98 -20.05 -8.61
CA SER A 106 2.43 -20.32 -9.94
C SER A 106 3.50 -20.69 -10.94
N TYR A 107 4.59 -19.92 -11.00
CA TYR A 107 5.61 -20.09 -12.04
C TYR A 107 6.52 -21.28 -11.76
N LEU A 108 7.07 -21.38 -10.54
CA LEU A 108 8.03 -22.42 -10.16
C LEU A 108 7.34 -23.73 -9.75
N LEU A 109 6.49 -23.71 -8.72
CA LEU A 109 5.89 -24.94 -8.17
C LEU A 109 4.79 -25.51 -9.07
N LEU A 110 3.91 -24.66 -9.59
CA LEU A 110 2.77 -25.06 -10.43
C LEU A 110 3.06 -25.01 -11.93
N LYS A 111 4.33 -24.83 -12.35
CA LYS A 111 4.77 -24.84 -13.76
C LYS A 111 3.96 -23.90 -14.65
N LYS A 112 3.84 -22.63 -14.23
CA LYS A 112 3.11 -21.53 -14.88
C LYS A 112 1.58 -21.68 -14.92
N ARG A 113 0.99 -22.55 -14.09
CA ARG A 113 -0.47 -22.70 -13.98
C ARG A 113 -1.03 -21.80 -12.87
N TRP A 114 -2.32 -21.50 -12.95
CA TRP A 114 -3.09 -20.81 -11.90
C TRP A 114 -2.63 -19.39 -11.52
N MET A 115 -1.93 -18.70 -12.42
CA MET A 115 -1.36 -17.36 -12.18
C MET A 115 -2.38 -16.36 -11.63
N ASN A 116 -3.58 -16.31 -12.21
CA ASN A 116 -4.61 -15.34 -11.79
C ASN A 116 -5.21 -15.65 -10.41
N PRO A 117 -5.68 -16.88 -10.10
CA PRO A 117 -6.15 -17.20 -8.75
C PRO A 117 -5.07 -17.02 -7.68
N VAL A 118 -3.84 -17.47 -7.94
CA VAL A 118 -2.73 -17.32 -7.00
C VAL A 118 -2.40 -15.84 -6.76
N PHE A 119 -2.40 -15.01 -7.81
CA PHE A 119 -2.21 -13.57 -7.68
C PHE A 119 -3.21 -12.95 -6.70
N TRP A 120 -4.50 -13.26 -6.82
CA TRP A 120 -5.51 -12.69 -5.93
C TRP A 120 -5.44 -13.23 -4.51
N ILE A 121 -5.17 -14.53 -4.33
CA ILE A 121 -4.96 -15.12 -3.00
C ILE A 121 -3.76 -14.45 -2.31
N VAL A 122 -2.64 -14.31 -3.01
CA VAL A 122 -1.44 -13.63 -2.50
C VAL A 122 -1.71 -12.15 -2.23
N SER A 123 -2.48 -11.48 -3.07
CA SER A 123 -2.83 -10.06 -2.88
C SER A 123 -3.72 -9.84 -1.66
N ILE A 124 -4.69 -10.73 -1.41
CA ILE A 124 -5.52 -10.71 -0.18
C ILE A 124 -4.65 -10.98 1.04
N PHE A 125 -3.78 -11.98 0.99
CA PHE A 125 -2.85 -12.24 2.09
C PHE A 125 -1.91 -11.05 2.35
N SER A 126 -1.40 -10.43 1.28
CA SER A 126 -0.59 -9.21 1.35
C SER A 126 -1.36 -8.04 1.96
N SER A 127 -2.66 -7.88 1.67
CA SER A 127 -3.47 -6.81 2.26
C SER A 127 -3.68 -6.99 3.76
N PHE A 128 -3.84 -8.23 4.23
CA PHE A 128 -3.88 -8.51 5.66
C PHE A 128 -2.56 -8.15 6.34
N ILE A 129 -1.42 -8.57 5.79
CA ILE A 129 -0.11 -8.22 6.38
C ILE A 129 0.13 -6.71 6.37
N PHE A 130 -0.21 -6.04 5.27
CA PHE A 130 -0.09 -4.60 5.13
C PHE A 130 -0.89 -3.85 6.20
N ALA A 131 -2.15 -4.26 6.42
CA ALA A 131 -3.00 -3.68 7.45
C ALA A 131 -2.54 -4.02 8.88
N MET A 132 -2.02 -5.23 9.11
CA MET A 132 -1.41 -5.59 10.40
C MET A 132 -0.17 -4.75 10.70
N GLY A 133 0.66 -4.44 9.70
CA GLY A 133 1.79 -3.53 9.85
C GLY A 133 1.35 -2.16 10.38
N HIS A 134 0.25 -1.63 9.85
CA HIS A 134 -0.35 -0.37 10.31
C HIS A 134 -0.96 -0.49 11.70
N LEU A 135 -1.60 -1.62 12.04
CA LEU A 135 -2.10 -1.87 13.39
C LEU A 135 -0.97 -1.85 14.42
N LEU A 136 0.18 -2.46 14.11
CA LEU A 136 1.36 -2.40 14.97
C LEU A 136 1.89 -0.97 15.15
N SER A 137 1.88 -0.16 14.09
CA SER A 137 2.23 1.26 14.17
C SER A 137 1.30 2.05 15.09
N ILE A 138 -0.01 1.80 15.02
CA ILE A 138 -1.01 2.39 15.91
C ILE A 138 -0.80 1.94 17.37
N MET A 139 -0.51 0.66 17.59
CA MET A 139 -0.17 0.16 18.93
C MET A 139 1.04 0.86 19.51
N MET A 140 2.11 1.04 18.72
CA MET A 140 3.29 1.77 19.17
C MET A 140 2.98 3.25 19.47
N LEU A 141 2.16 3.89 18.64
CA LEU A 141 1.82 5.30 18.76
C LEU A 141 1.02 5.61 20.03
N TYR A 142 0.05 4.75 20.37
CA TYR A 142 -0.80 4.91 21.56
C TYR A 142 -0.32 4.13 22.78
N GLY A 143 0.80 3.41 22.67
CA GLY A 143 1.40 2.65 23.78
C GLY A 143 0.65 1.37 24.18
N PHE A 144 -0.19 0.82 23.29
CA PHE A 144 -0.85 -0.46 23.51
C PHE A 144 0.16 -1.61 23.49
N LYS A 145 0.17 -2.43 24.54
CA LYS A 145 1.12 -3.55 24.69
C LYS A 145 0.60 -4.83 24.07
N THR A 146 -0.71 -4.98 24.01
CA THR A 146 -1.39 -6.18 23.49
C THR A 146 -2.49 -5.78 22.50
N ILE A 147 -2.79 -6.66 21.55
CA ILE A 147 -3.85 -6.42 20.55
C ILE A 147 -5.22 -6.24 21.23
N SER A 148 -5.43 -6.91 22.37
CA SER A 148 -6.67 -6.79 23.18
C SER A 148 -6.90 -5.40 23.78
N GLU A 149 -5.87 -4.57 23.89
CA GLU A 149 -5.99 -3.18 24.35
C GLU A 149 -6.48 -2.25 23.24
N VAL A 150 -6.37 -2.66 21.97
CA VAL A 150 -6.80 -1.84 20.84
C VAL A 150 -8.33 -1.86 20.74
N PRO A 151 -9.00 -0.71 20.73
CA PRO A 151 -10.45 -0.64 20.53
C PRO A 151 -10.88 -1.40 19.27
N ALA A 152 -11.88 -2.28 19.38
CA ALA A 152 -12.28 -3.14 18.27
C ALA A 152 -12.66 -2.36 17.00
N LEU A 153 -13.33 -1.22 17.16
CA LEU A 153 -13.68 -0.35 16.03
C LEU A 153 -12.47 0.32 15.38
N LEU A 154 -11.44 0.69 16.15
CA LEU A 154 -10.18 1.19 15.61
C LEU A 154 -9.45 0.09 14.82
N MET A 155 -9.48 -1.15 15.32
CA MET A 155 -8.90 -2.28 14.60
C MET A 155 -9.61 -2.55 13.27
N VAL A 156 -10.95 -2.51 13.26
CA VAL A 156 -11.76 -2.64 12.04
C VAL A 156 -11.44 -1.52 11.06
N GLU A 157 -11.35 -0.28 11.54
CA GLU A 157 -10.99 0.89 10.74
C GLU A 157 -9.62 0.72 10.07
N VAL A 158 -8.57 0.43 10.84
CA VAL A 158 -7.21 0.22 10.32
C VAL A 158 -7.17 -0.92 9.29
N LEU A 159 -7.88 -2.02 9.56
CA LEU A 159 -8.02 -3.14 8.64
C LEU A 159 -8.72 -2.75 7.34
N LEU A 160 -9.81 -1.99 7.44
CA LEU A 160 -10.60 -1.56 6.30
C LEU A 160 -9.81 -0.62 5.40
N LEU A 161 -9.24 0.45 5.96
CA LEU A 161 -8.51 1.47 5.18
C LEU A 161 -7.33 0.84 4.43
N ASN A 162 -6.44 0.19 5.17
CA ASN A 162 -5.21 -0.37 4.61
C ASN A 162 -5.48 -1.60 3.75
N GLY A 163 -6.47 -2.42 4.11
CA GLY A 163 -6.88 -3.57 3.32
C GLY A 163 -7.41 -3.15 1.94
N VAL A 164 -8.31 -2.16 1.91
CA VAL A 164 -8.88 -1.63 0.66
C VAL A 164 -7.78 -1.01 -0.22
N LEU A 165 -6.98 -0.09 0.32
CA LEU A 165 -5.88 0.52 -0.44
C LEU A 165 -4.97 -0.56 -1.03
N SER A 166 -4.62 -1.58 -0.23
CA SER A 166 -3.75 -2.65 -0.67
C SER A 166 -4.27 -3.42 -1.87
N ILE A 167 -5.55 -3.77 -1.88
CA ILE A 167 -6.17 -4.50 -2.98
C ILE A 167 -6.26 -3.62 -4.24
N VAL A 168 -6.55 -2.32 -4.10
CA VAL A 168 -6.60 -1.40 -5.25
C VAL A 168 -5.21 -1.18 -5.86
N CYS A 169 -4.17 -1.05 -5.03
CA CYS A 169 -2.77 -1.01 -5.46
C CYS A 169 -2.40 -2.31 -6.21
N ALA A 170 -2.73 -3.48 -5.66
CA ALA A 170 -2.48 -4.77 -6.31
C ALA A 170 -3.20 -4.88 -7.68
N TYR A 171 -4.45 -4.41 -7.79
CA TYR A 171 -5.15 -4.35 -9.07
C TYR A 171 -4.38 -3.50 -10.10
N HIS A 172 -3.91 -2.32 -9.72
CA HIS A 172 -3.18 -1.41 -10.62
C HIS A 172 -1.79 -1.96 -10.98
N LEU A 173 -1.08 -2.58 -10.04
CA LEU A 173 0.16 -3.32 -10.30
C LEU A 173 -0.05 -4.34 -11.42
N ARG A 174 -1.10 -5.17 -11.31
CA ARG A 174 -1.37 -6.23 -12.27
C ARG A 174 -1.74 -5.70 -13.65
N LYS A 175 -2.48 -4.59 -13.71
CA LYS A 175 -3.01 -4.05 -14.97
C LYS A 175 -2.01 -3.15 -15.69
N TYR A 176 -1.25 -2.35 -14.94
CA TYR A 176 -0.49 -1.22 -15.47
C TYR A 176 0.96 -1.14 -14.94
N GLY A 177 1.38 -2.09 -14.10
CA GLY A 177 2.74 -2.18 -13.59
C GLY A 177 2.98 -1.38 -12.31
N PHE A 178 4.23 -1.43 -11.83
CA PHE A 178 4.61 -0.96 -10.50
C PHE A 178 4.30 0.53 -10.26
N LEU A 179 4.58 1.39 -11.24
CA LEU A 179 4.41 2.84 -11.10
C LEU A 179 2.94 3.23 -10.91
N ALA A 180 2.01 2.48 -11.50
CA ALA A 180 0.58 2.69 -11.28
C ALA A 180 0.17 2.38 -9.83
N SER A 181 0.75 1.35 -9.22
CA SER A 181 0.53 1.02 -7.81
C SER A 181 1.02 2.14 -6.88
N VAL A 182 2.24 2.64 -7.12
CA VAL A 182 2.83 3.79 -6.42
C VAL A 182 1.95 5.03 -6.57
N GLY A 183 1.42 5.26 -7.77
CA GLY A 183 0.53 6.39 -8.04
C GLY A 183 -0.75 6.36 -7.18
N VAL A 184 -1.44 5.21 -7.11
CA VAL A 184 -2.65 5.07 -6.28
C VAL A 184 -2.35 5.40 -4.82
N HIS A 185 -1.29 4.81 -4.27
CA HIS A 185 -0.90 5.01 -2.89
C HIS A 185 -0.53 6.47 -2.62
N PHE A 186 0.38 7.03 -3.42
CA PHE A 186 0.81 8.41 -3.29
C PHE A 186 -0.36 9.39 -3.30
N TRP A 187 -1.28 9.26 -4.28
CA TRP A 187 -2.42 10.17 -4.37
C TRP A 187 -3.46 9.96 -3.26
N THR A 188 -3.58 8.74 -2.74
CA THR A 188 -4.37 8.48 -1.51
C THR A 188 -3.81 9.29 -0.35
N ASP A 189 -2.50 9.24 -0.14
CA ASP A 189 -1.82 9.95 0.94
C ASP A 189 -1.83 11.47 0.75
N ILE A 190 -1.78 11.97 -0.49
CA ILE A 190 -1.94 13.41 -0.74
C ILE A 190 -3.31 13.89 -0.24
N VAL A 191 -4.38 13.16 -0.51
CA VAL A 191 -5.72 13.55 -0.01
C VAL A 191 -5.80 13.38 1.50
N TRP A 192 -5.35 12.23 2.01
CA TRP A 192 -5.50 11.81 3.40
C TRP A 192 -4.55 12.54 4.35
N HIS A 193 -3.24 12.54 4.08
CA HIS A 193 -2.24 13.13 4.97
C HIS A 193 -1.93 14.59 4.70
N VAL A 194 -2.03 15.05 3.45
CA VAL A 194 -1.64 16.43 3.10
C VAL A 194 -2.87 17.34 3.12
N ILE A 195 -3.82 17.13 2.21
CA ILE A 195 -4.97 18.03 2.06
C ILE A 195 -5.86 17.99 3.32
N TRP A 196 -6.28 16.79 3.73
CA TRP A 196 -7.11 16.65 4.93
C TRP A 196 -6.35 17.04 6.21
N GLY A 197 -5.09 16.65 6.32
CA GLY A 197 -4.20 17.06 7.41
C GLY A 197 -4.16 18.57 7.60
N ILE A 198 -3.84 19.35 6.56
CA ILE A 198 -3.77 20.83 6.62
C ILE A 198 -5.10 21.46 7.05
N LEU A 199 -6.22 20.88 6.64
CA LEU A 199 -7.54 21.47 6.87
C LEU A 199 -8.07 21.23 8.30
N TYR A 200 -7.61 20.18 8.99
CA TYR A 200 -8.23 19.71 10.23
C TYR A 200 -7.25 19.34 11.37
N PHE A 201 -5.93 19.39 11.14
CA PHE A 201 -4.87 19.08 12.12
C PHE A 201 -3.76 20.14 12.10
#